data_AF-A0A368GYX5-F1
#
_entry.id   AF-A0A368GYX5-F1
#
_cell.length_a   1.000
_cell.length_b   1.000
_cell.length_c   1.000
_cell.angle_alpha   90.00
_cell.angle_beta   90.00
_cell.angle_gamma   90.00
#
_symmetry.space_group_name_H-M   'P 1'
#
loop_
_entity.id
_entity.type
_entity.pdbx_description
1 polymer ?
#
loop_
_entity_poly.entity_id
_entity_poly.type
_entity_poly.pdbx_seq_one_letter_code
_entity_poly.pdbx_strand_id
1 'polypeptide(L)'
;MVVTKTGRKMFPKLEYVIEGLRTSQAYGLVLQIEQVDDNRYKFSGGEWSAAGRGETGSVAKNVMHHDGVMPGAHWMRQPVNFERVKITNNPNDTNPSHVSSILMEVGSRNEKKSDKVAVLDSLVPSIVINR
;
A
#
# COMPACT_ATOMS: atom_id res chain seq x y z
N MET A 1 -5.75 -4.53 -5.08
CA MET A 1 -6.26 -4.88 -3.75
C MET A 1 -7.60 -4.19 -3.63
N VAL A 2 -8.46 -4.55 -2.68
CA VAL A 2 -9.73 -3.82 -2.47
C VAL A 2 -9.47 -2.63 -1.56
N VAL A 3 -10.01 -1.46 -1.91
CA VAL A 3 -9.88 -0.23 -1.11
C VAL A 3 -11.26 0.29 -0.72
N THR A 4 -11.35 0.87 0.48
CA THR A 4 -12.61 1.40 1.03
C THR A 4 -12.37 2.73 1.73
N LYS A 5 -13.40 3.55 1.91
CA LYS A 5 -13.27 4.85 2.59
C LYS A 5 -12.77 4.72 4.03
N THR A 6 -13.14 3.65 4.71
CA THR A 6 -12.77 3.35 6.10
C THR A 6 -11.43 2.61 6.24
N GLY A 7 -10.79 2.28 5.12
CA GLY A 7 -9.58 1.48 5.08
C GLY A 7 -9.83 -0.03 5.11
N ARG A 8 -9.14 -0.77 4.23
CA ARG A 8 -9.16 -2.24 4.18
C ARG A 8 -7.75 -2.81 4.31
N LYS A 9 -7.59 -3.90 5.09
CA LYS A 9 -6.30 -4.60 5.17
C LYS A 9 -5.93 -5.21 3.82
N MET A 10 -4.63 -5.23 3.53
CA MET A 10 -4.09 -5.87 2.32
C MET A 10 -4.25 -7.39 2.38
N PHE A 11 -4.43 -8.00 1.21
CA PHE A 11 -4.38 -9.43 1.01
C PHE A 11 -3.73 -9.73 -0.35
N PRO A 12 -2.73 -10.64 -0.44
CA PRO A 12 -2.11 -11.35 0.69
C PRO A 12 -1.44 -10.41 1.71
N LYS A 13 -1.19 -10.90 2.92
CA LYS A 13 -0.48 -10.10 3.93
C LYS A 13 0.95 -9.85 3.43
N LEU A 14 1.46 -8.65 3.71
CA LEU A 14 2.87 -8.34 3.47
C LEU A 14 3.69 -8.89 4.63
N GLU A 15 4.54 -9.87 4.36
CA GLU A 15 5.39 -10.54 5.33
C GLU A 15 6.82 -10.62 4.78
N TYR A 16 7.79 -10.27 5.62
CA TYR A 16 9.18 -10.08 5.21
C TYR A 16 10.13 -10.71 6.23
N VAL A 17 11.14 -11.42 5.75
CA VAL A 17 12.29 -11.83 6.56
C VAL A 17 13.38 -10.79 6.38
N ILE A 18 13.93 -10.31 7.49
CA ILE A 18 14.97 -9.27 7.50
C ILE A 18 16.27 -9.90 7.97
N GLU A 19 17.36 -9.62 7.27
CA GLU A 19 18.69 -10.16 7.56
C GLU A 19 19.77 -9.08 7.36
N GLY A 20 20.95 -9.29 7.93
CA GLY A 20 22.13 -8.43 7.69
C GLY A 20 22.17 -7.08 8.45
N LEU A 21 21.23 -6.80 9.35
CA LEU A 21 21.28 -5.61 10.21
C LEU A 21 22.33 -5.76 11.32
N ARG A 22 22.88 -4.64 11.80
CA ARG A 22 23.73 -4.65 13.01
C ARG A 22 22.84 -4.87 14.23
N THR A 23 23.14 -5.90 15.02
CA THR A 23 22.26 -6.36 16.11
C THR A 23 21.94 -5.27 17.14
N SER A 24 22.92 -4.43 17.50
CA SER A 24 22.81 -3.37 18.51
C SER A 24 22.37 -2.01 17.97
N GLN A 25 22.32 -1.81 16.65
CA GLN A 25 21.92 -0.53 16.06
C GLN A 25 20.40 -0.44 15.98
N ALA A 26 19.85 0.75 16.24
CA ALA A 26 18.44 1.03 16.13
C ALA A 26 18.01 1.27 14.66
N TYR A 27 16.86 0.74 14.27
CA TYR A 27 16.28 0.89 12.94
C TYR A 27 14.77 1.11 13.04
N GLY A 28 14.23 1.97 12.18
CA GLY A 28 12.80 2.06 11.91
C GLY A 28 12.46 1.42 10.57
N LEU A 29 11.38 0.64 10.53
CA LEU A 29 10.83 0.11 9.28
C LEU A 29 9.64 0.95 8.83
N VAL A 30 9.65 1.31 7.55
CA VAL A 30 8.59 2.09 6.91
C VAL A 30 8.07 1.33 5.71
N LEU A 31 6.75 1.20 5.60
CA LEU A 31 6.08 0.77 4.38
C LEU A 31 5.69 1.99 3.57
N GLN A 32 6.08 1.98 2.30
CA GLN A 32 5.65 2.93 1.29
C GLN A 32 4.97 2.16 0.16
N ILE A 33 3.93 2.75 -0.41
CA ILE A 33 3.25 2.20 -1.58
C ILE A 33 3.20 3.27 -2.66
N GLU A 34 3.78 2.96 -3.81
CA GLU A 34 3.94 3.89 -4.93
C GLU A 34 3.20 3.39 -6.17
N GLN A 35 2.81 4.31 -7.04
CA GLN A 35 2.29 4.00 -8.36
C GLN A 35 3.40 3.36 -9.21
N VAL A 36 3.08 2.26 -9.88
CA VAL A 36 3.95 1.58 -10.85
C VAL A 36 4.07 2.40 -12.13
N ASP A 37 2.99 3.10 -12.52
CA ASP A 37 2.95 3.96 -13.69
C ASP A 37 1.92 5.09 -13.54
N ASP A 38 1.90 5.98 -14.53
CA ASP A 38 0.97 7.10 -14.64
C ASP A 38 -0.30 6.74 -15.42
N ASN A 39 -0.69 5.46 -15.49
CA ASN A 39 -1.84 5.02 -16.29
C ASN A 39 -3.10 4.85 -15.43
N ARG A 40 -4.24 5.24 -15.99
CA ARG A 40 -5.54 4.82 -15.48
C ARG A 40 -5.91 3.52 -16.17
N TYR A 41 -6.25 2.50 -15.40
CA TYR A 41 -6.65 1.20 -15.94
C TYR A 41 -8.15 0.97 -15.94
N LYS A 42 -8.63 0.20 -16.92
CA LYS A 42 -10.00 -0.29 -17.01
C LYS A 42 -9.96 -1.80 -17.18
N PHE A 43 -10.88 -2.50 -16.51
CA PHE A 43 -11.13 -3.91 -16.74
C PHE A 43 -12.33 -4.07 -17.67
N SER A 44 -12.15 -4.74 -18.82
CA SER A 44 -13.22 -5.01 -19.77
C SER A 44 -12.93 -6.29 -20.54
N GLY A 45 -13.94 -7.11 -20.79
CA GLY A 45 -13.76 -8.35 -21.56
C GLY A 45 -12.82 -9.38 -20.90
N GLY A 46 -12.59 -9.29 -19.59
CA GLY A 46 -11.67 -10.20 -18.88
C GLY A 46 -10.22 -9.71 -18.83
N GLU A 47 -9.92 -8.53 -19.36
CA GLU A 47 -8.56 -8.00 -19.46
C GLU A 47 -8.44 -6.60 -18.87
N TRP A 48 -7.25 -6.29 -18.36
CA TRP A 48 -6.85 -4.95 -17.93
C TRP A 48 -6.17 -4.21 -19.07
N SER A 49 -6.63 -2.99 -19.37
CA SER A 49 -6.00 -2.13 -20.37
C SER A 49 -5.86 -0.70 -19.86
N ALA A 50 -4.81 0.00 -20.29
CA ALA A 50 -4.70 1.44 -20.08
C ALA A 50 -5.88 2.15 -20.77
N ALA A 51 -6.47 3.11 -20.07
CA ALA A 51 -7.65 3.86 -20.49
C ALA A 51 -7.43 5.39 -20.43
N GLY A 52 -6.18 5.82 -20.24
CA GLY A 52 -5.78 7.22 -20.17
C GLY A 52 -4.70 7.45 -19.12
N ARG A 53 -4.41 8.73 -18.85
CA ARG A 53 -3.48 9.13 -17.79
C ARG A 53 -4.17 9.03 -16.42
N GLY A 54 -3.48 8.42 -15.47
CA GLY A 54 -3.86 8.38 -14.05
C GLY A 54 -3.76 9.75 -13.41
N GLU A 55 -4.43 9.93 -12.26
CA GLU A 55 -4.28 11.17 -11.50
C GLU A 55 -2.85 11.24 -10.96
N THR A 56 -2.12 12.29 -11.33
CA THR A 56 -0.80 12.60 -10.81
C THR A 56 -0.98 13.46 -9.57
N GLY A 57 -0.63 12.97 -8.38
CA GLY A 57 -0.67 13.87 -7.20
C GLY A 57 -0.62 13.30 -5.79
N SER A 58 -0.75 11.99 -5.54
CA SER A 58 -0.55 11.50 -4.17
C SER A 58 0.92 11.26 -3.93
N VAL A 59 1.52 12.11 -3.10
CA VAL A 59 2.80 11.79 -2.47
C VAL A 59 2.61 10.48 -1.71
N ALA A 60 3.45 9.49 -2.01
CA ALA A 60 3.41 8.21 -1.33
C ALA A 60 3.61 8.43 0.18
N LYS A 61 2.65 7.94 0.96
CA LYS A 61 2.66 8.13 2.41
C LYS A 61 3.47 7.02 3.08
N ASN A 62 4.41 7.45 3.90
CA ASN A 62 5.20 6.58 4.76
C ASN A 62 4.36 6.10 5.95
N VAL A 63 4.25 4.79 6.13
CA VAL A 63 3.63 4.19 7.31
C VAL A 63 4.67 3.42 8.10
N MET A 64 4.96 3.91 9.31
CA MET A 64 5.90 3.27 10.21
C MET A 64 5.34 1.95 10.76
N HIS A 65 6.19 0.94 10.90
CA HIS A 65 5.83 -0.31 11.55
C HIS A 65 5.40 -0.07 13.01
N HIS A 66 4.44 -0.87 13.50
CA HIS A 66 3.83 -0.66 14.80
C HIS A 66 4.77 -0.80 16.01
N ASP A 67 5.88 -1.54 15.84
CA ASP A 67 6.95 -1.66 16.83
C ASP A 67 7.83 -0.39 16.93
N GLY A 68 7.71 0.55 16.01
CA GLY A 68 8.49 1.80 16.02
C GLY A 68 9.95 1.61 15.64
N VAL A 69 10.86 2.15 16.46
CA VAL A 69 12.32 2.04 16.27
C VAL A 69 12.85 0.97 17.21
N MET A 70 13.46 -0.07 16.64
CA MET A 70 13.94 -1.23 17.38
C MET A 70 15.36 -1.65 16.95
N PRO A 71 16.13 -2.35 17.80
CA PRO A 71 17.45 -2.86 17.43
C PRO A 71 17.39 -3.84 16.25
N GLY A 72 18.46 -3.95 15.46
CA GLY A 72 18.53 -4.88 14.33
C GLY A 72 18.24 -6.34 14.74
N ALA A 73 18.64 -6.75 15.95
CA ALA A 73 18.33 -8.08 16.48
C ALA A 73 16.83 -8.34 16.64
N HIS A 74 16.03 -7.31 16.94
CA HIS A 74 14.57 -7.44 17.03
C HIS A 74 13.96 -7.71 15.66
N TRP A 75 14.37 -6.96 14.64
CA TRP A 75 13.85 -7.07 13.28
C TRP A 75 14.23 -8.37 12.58
N MET A 76 15.42 -8.92 12.87
CA MET A 76 15.89 -10.18 12.30
C MET A 76 15.41 -11.42 13.07
N ARG A 77 14.67 -11.26 14.17
CA ARG A 77 14.27 -12.39 15.04
C ARG A 77 13.23 -13.31 14.39
N GLN A 78 12.31 -12.74 13.63
CA GLN A 78 11.18 -13.46 13.01
C GLN A 78 10.63 -12.64 11.83
N PRO A 79 9.80 -13.24 10.95
CA PRO A 79 9.14 -12.48 9.89
C PRO A 79 8.35 -11.28 10.42
N VAL A 80 8.52 -10.13 9.77
CA VAL A 80 7.87 -8.86 10.08
C VAL A 80 6.69 -8.65 9.12
N ASN A 81 5.59 -8.11 9.62
CA ASN A 81 4.41 -7.80 8.80
C ASN A 81 3.81 -6.43 9.12
N PHE A 82 3.10 -5.86 8.15
CA PHE A 82 2.42 -4.57 8.30
C PHE A 82 0.92 -4.74 8.55
N GLU A 83 0.53 -5.60 9.50
CA GLU A 83 -0.87 -6.02 9.70
C GLU A 83 -1.87 -4.90 10.10
N ARG A 84 -1.36 -3.79 10.61
CA ARG A 84 -2.16 -2.62 11.00
C ARG A 84 -2.40 -1.67 9.82
N VAL A 85 -1.67 -1.84 8.72
CA VAL A 85 -1.81 -0.99 7.54
C VAL A 85 -3.12 -1.32 6.82
N LYS A 86 -3.84 -0.25 6.47
CA LYS A 86 -5.05 -0.33 5.65
C LYS A 86 -4.92 0.57 4.44
N ILE A 87 -5.43 0.12 3.30
CA ILE A 87 -5.53 0.92 2.10
C ILE A 87 -6.89 1.61 2.06
N THR A 88 -6.89 2.92 1.87
CA THR A 88 -8.09 3.76 1.77
C THR A 88 -8.13 4.54 0.45
N ASN A 89 -9.35 4.84 0.00
CA ASN A 89 -9.62 5.75 -1.11
C ASN A 89 -10.15 7.12 -0.65
N ASN A 90 -10.13 7.40 0.66
CA ASN A 90 -10.52 8.70 1.18
C ASN A 90 -9.35 9.70 1.02
N PRO A 91 -9.48 10.73 0.15
CA PRO A 91 -8.40 11.70 -0.08
C PRO A 91 -8.11 12.59 1.12
N ASN A 92 -9.05 12.68 2.07
CA ASN A 92 -8.92 13.48 3.29
C ASN A 92 -8.55 12.62 4.51
N ASP A 93 -8.06 11.39 4.30
CA ASP A 93 -7.70 10.49 5.40
C ASP A 93 -6.43 10.96 6.11
N THR A 94 -6.55 11.19 7.42
CA THR A 94 -5.44 11.63 8.27
C THR A 94 -4.89 10.51 9.16
N ASN A 95 -5.38 9.27 9.02
CA ASN A 95 -4.97 8.18 9.89
C ASN A 95 -3.54 7.74 9.55
N PRO A 96 -2.57 7.77 10.49
CA PRO A 96 -1.17 7.47 10.19
C PRO A 96 -0.93 6.02 9.75
N SER A 97 -1.83 5.09 10.09
CA SER A 97 -1.76 3.68 9.67
C SER A 97 -2.44 3.41 8.32
N HIS A 98 -3.04 4.42 7.70
CA HIS A 98 -3.66 4.29 6.38
C HIS A 98 -2.73 4.78 5.28
N VAL A 99 -2.65 4.00 4.21
CA VAL A 99 -2.07 4.40 2.93
C VAL A 99 -3.20 4.80 1.98
N SER A 100 -3.11 6.01 1.45
CA SER A 100 -4.04 6.50 0.43
C SER A 100 -3.57 6.03 -0.94
N SER A 101 -4.34 5.16 -1.58
CA SER A 101 -4.12 4.84 -2.99
C SER A 101 -5.02 5.74 -3.84
N ILE A 102 -4.42 6.44 -4.80
CA ILE A 102 -5.19 7.17 -5.82
C ILE A 102 -6.14 6.18 -6.51
N LEU A 103 -7.40 6.60 -6.61
CA LEU A 103 -8.49 5.85 -7.20
C LEU A 103 -8.22 5.59 -8.69
N MET A 104 -8.15 4.32 -9.09
CA MET A 104 -8.45 3.92 -10.47
C MET A 104 -9.96 3.71 -10.58
N GLU A 105 -10.67 4.66 -11.19
CA GLU A 105 -12.11 4.53 -11.43
C GLU A 105 -12.37 3.50 -12.55
N VAL A 106 -12.81 2.30 -12.16
CA VAL A 106 -13.30 1.27 -13.08
C VAL A 106 -14.75 1.58 -13.42
N GLY A 107 -14.99 2.16 -14.60
CA GLY A 107 -16.34 2.41 -15.10
C GLY A 107 -17.01 1.12 -15.55
N SER A 108 -17.96 0.60 -14.77
CA SER A 108 -18.96 -0.35 -15.28
C SER A 108 -20.23 0.41 -15.64
N ARG A 109 -20.58 0.39 -16.92
CA ARG A 109 -21.81 0.96 -17.45
C ARG A 109 -22.94 0.00 -17.03
N ASN A 110 -23.69 0.38 -15.99
CA ASN A 110 -24.79 -0.37 -15.36
C ASN A 110 -24.38 -1.33 -14.23
N GLU A 111 -24.05 -0.80 -13.06
CA GLU A 111 -24.61 -1.30 -11.79
C GLU A 111 -24.29 -0.32 -10.65
N LYS A 112 -25.13 -0.33 -9.62
CA LYS A 112 -25.17 0.62 -8.51
C LYS A 112 -23.76 0.97 -7.97
N LYS A 113 -23.55 2.27 -7.74
CA LYS A 113 -22.37 2.97 -7.21
C LYS A 113 -21.87 2.42 -5.85
N SER A 114 -21.40 1.17 -5.81
CA SER A 114 -20.84 0.52 -4.62
C SER A 114 -19.53 -0.19 -4.97
N ASP A 115 -18.45 0.42 -4.48
CA ASP A 115 -17.32 -0.26 -3.82
C ASP A 115 -16.66 -1.44 -4.54
N LYS A 116 -16.12 -1.26 -5.76
CA LYS A 116 -15.10 -2.19 -6.29
C LYS A 116 -14.02 -1.43 -7.07
N VAL A 117 -12.92 -1.14 -6.39
CA VAL A 117 -11.71 -0.56 -7.00
C VAL A 117 -10.60 -1.59 -6.85
N ALA A 118 -10.03 -2.02 -7.97
CA ALA A 118 -8.97 -3.02 -8.03
C ALA A 118 -7.62 -2.31 -8.20
N VAL A 119 -6.80 -2.45 -7.16
CA VAL A 119 -5.50 -1.78 -6.98
C VAL A 119 -4.34 -2.81 -7.00
N LEU A 120 -4.40 -3.88 -7.79
CA LEU A 120 -3.51 -5.05 -7.55
C LEU A 120 -2.20 -5.05 -8.34
N ASP A 121 -2.17 -4.51 -9.57
CA ASP A 121 -0.97 -4.70 -10.41
C ASP A 121 -0.11 -3.44 -10.54
N SER A 122 -0.59 -2.30 -10.03
CA SER A 122 0.08 -1.02 -10.20
C SER A 122 0.68 -0.45 -8.91
N LEU A 123 0.75 -1.23 -7.82
CA LEU A 123 1.34 -0.77 -6.56
C LEU A 123 2.42 -1.73 -6.10
N VAL A 124 3.64 -1.23 -5.89
CA VAL A 124 4.74 -2.01 -5.31
C VAL A 124 4.91 -1.60 -3.85
N PRO A 125 4.66 -2.51 -2.88
CA PRO A 125 5.01 -2.26 -1.50
C PRO A 125 6.52 -2.37 -1.33
N SER A 126 7.15 -1.30 -0.85
CA SER A 126 8.58 -1.29 -0.51
C SER A 126 8.78 -1.05 0.98
N ILE A 127 9.76 -1.73 1.57
CA ILE A 127 10.25 -1.43 2.92
C ILE A 127 11.48 -0.56 2.78
N VAL A 128 11.42 0.61 3.41
CA VAL A 128 12.58 1.47 3.61
C VAL A 128 13.07 1.28 5.04
N ILE A 129 14.36 0.98 5.20
CA ILE A 129 15.02 0.84 6.50
C ILE A 129 15.77 2.14 6.79
N ASN A 130 15.26 2.93 7.74
CA ASN A 130 15.93 4.16 8.17
C ASN A 130 16.90 3.86 9.33
N ARG A 131 18.09 4.46 9.26
CA ARG A 131 19.15 4.40 10.26
C ARG A 131 19.07 5.56 11.24
#